data_AF-A0A9W6RZB3-F1
#
_entry.id   AF-A0A9W6RZB3-F1
#
_cell.length_a   1.000
_cell.length_b   1.000
_cell.length_c   1.000
_cell.angle_alpha   90.00
_cell.angle_beta   90.00
_cell.angle_gamma   90.00
#
_symmetry.space_group_name_H-M   'P 1'
#
loop_
_entity.id
_entity.type
_entity.pdbx_description
1 polymer ?
#
loop_
_entity_poly.entity_id
_entity_poly.type
_entity_poly.pdbx_seq_one_letter_code
_entity_poly.pdbx_strand_id
1 'polypeptide(L)'
;MRIDDELLADAKAFAAKHGRSLNSVVEDALRQMLHQKKTADERREVVLPVYGEEGARPLIDVSPAGLKEFLEQEDIERFAGGGQ
;
A
#
# COMPACT_ATOMS: atom_id res chain seq x y z
N MET A 1 -22.29 -14.76 17.87
CA MET A 1 -21.85 -13.54 17.19
C MET A 1 -23.10 -12.78 16.78
N ARG A 2 -23.22 -11.49 17.09
CA ARG A 2 -24.27 -10.62 16.55
C ARG A 2 -23.63 -9.68 15.54
N ILE A 3 -24.26 -9.54 14.39
CA ILE A 3 -23.89 -8.62 13.32
C ILE A 3 -25.04 -7.64 13.22
N ASP A 4 -24.72 -6.36 13.04
CA ASP A 4 -25.72 -5.33 12.79
C ASP A 4 -26.53 -5.63 11.52
N ASP A 5 -27.82 -5.32 11.53
CA ASP A 5 -28.74 -5.69 10.45
C ASP A 5 -28.41 -4.97 9.13
N GLU A 6 -27.92 -3.72 9.18
CA GLU A 6 -27.49 -2.98 7.99
C GLU A 6 -26.25 -3.65 7.38
N LEU A 7 -25.27 -3.99 8.22
CA LEU A 7 -24.06 -4.68 7.79
C LEU A 7 -24.37 -6.06 7.18
N LEU A 8 -25.37 -6.76 7.73
CA LEU A 8 -25.83 -8.04 7.19
C LEU A 8 -26.50 -7.87 5.82
N ALA A 9 -27.28 -6.82 5.62
CA ALA A 9 -27.92 -6.51 4.35
C ALA A 9 -26.88 -6.20 3.27
N ASP A 10 -25.89 -5.35 3.59
CA ASP A 10 -24.80 -5.01 2.68
C ASP A 10 -23.95 -6.21 2.30
N ALA A 11 -23.60 -7.05 3.28
CA ALA A 11 -22.84 -8.27 3.03
C ALA A 11 -23.60 -9.25 2.11
N LYS A 12 -24.93 -9.36 2.27
CA LYS A 12 -25.78 -10.17 1.38
C LYS A 12 -25.83 -9.59 -0.03
N ALA A 13 -26.01 -8.28 -0.18
CA ALA A 13 -26.03 -7.61 -1.47
C ALA A 13 -24.69 -7.78 -2.20
N PHE A 14 -23.57 -7.62 -1.48
CA PHE A 14 -22.23 -7.87 -2.00
C PHE A 14 -22.05 -9.32 -2.46
N ALA A 15 -22.44 -10.29 -1.63
CA ALA A 15 -22.33 -11.71 -1.96
C ALA A 15 -23.13 -12.07 -3.21
N ALA A 16 -24.39 -11.61 -3.29
CA ALA A 16 -25.25 -11.82 -4.45
C ALA A 16 -24.67 -11.19 -5.73
N LYS A 17 -24.18 -9.95 -5.65
CA LYS A 17 -23.56 -9.24 -6.79
C LYS A 17 -22.36 -9.98 -7.37
N HIS A 18 -21.58 -10.68 -6.52
CA HIS A 18 -20.37 -11.39 -6.92
C HIS A 18 -20.57 -12.89 -7.12
N GLY A 19 -21.82 -13.39 -7.03
CA GLY A 19 -22.11 -14.83 -7.16
C GLY A 19 -21.45 -15.69 -6.07
N ARG A 20 -21.20 -15.12 -4.89
CA ARG A 20 -20.57 -15.79 -3.75
C ARG A 20 -21.59 -16.06 -2.64
N SER A 21 -21.28 -17.01 -1.77
CA SER A 21 -22.05 -17.22 -0.54
C SER A 21 -21.68 -16.16 0.50
N LEU A 22 -22.63 -15.74 1.33
CA LEU A 22 -22.36 -14.86 2.48
C LEU A 22 -21.25 -15.43 3.37
N ASN A 23 -21.26 -16.75 3.58
CA ASN A 23 -20.25 -17.43 4.40
C ASN A 23 -18.84 -17.28 3.83
N SER A 24 -18.65 -17.41 2.50
CA SER A 24 -17.35 -17.19 1.88
C SER A 24 -16.85 -15.75 2.00
N VAL A 25 -17.77 -14.77 1.95
CA VAL A 25 -17.41 -13.35 2.15
C VAL A 25 -16.96 -13.12 3.59
N VAL A 26 -17.68 -13.67 4.56
CA VAL A 26 -17.33 -13.57 5.98
C VAL A 26 -15.99 -14.28 6.27
N GLU A 27 -15.75 -15.46 5.69
CA GLU A 27 -14.49 -16.19 5.87
C GLU A 27 -13.30 -15.39 5.30
N ASP A 28 -13.42 -14.84 4.10
CA ASP A 28 -12.38 -14.01 3.49
C ASP A 28 -12.07 -12.78 4.35
N ALA A 29 -13.10 -12.09 4.84
CA ALA A 29 -12.92 -10.92 5.69
C ALA A 29 -12.18 -11.28 6.99
N LEU A 30 -12.55 -12.41 7.62
CA LEU A 30 -11.86 -12.91 8.81
C LEU A 30 -10.40 -13.28 8.51
N ARG A 31 -10.13 -13.95 7.38
CA ARG A 31 -8.76 -14.28 6.96
C ARG A 31 -7.92 -13.03 6.77
N GLN A 32 -8.45 -12.01 6.09
CA GLN A 32 -7.76 -10.74 5.88
C GLN A 32 -7.49 -10.02 7.20
N MET A 33 -8.48 -9.93 8.08
CA MET A 33 -8.33 -9.26 9.38
C MET A 33 -7.25 -9.94 10.25
N LEU A 34 -7.24 -11.27 10.30
CA LEU A 34 -6.25 -12.02 11.05
C LEU A 34 -4.85 -11.92 10.44
N HIS A 35 -4.74 -11.93 9.11
CA HIS A 35 -3.46 -11.71 8.42
C HIS A 35 -2.92 -10.30 8.65
N GLN A 36 -3.77 -9.27 8.52
CA GLN A 36 -3.36 -7.89 8.78
C GLN A 36 -2.86 -7.71 10.20
N LYS A 37 -3.54 -8.29 11.19
CA LYS A 37 -3.09 -8.26 12.58
C LYS A 37 -1.70 -8.91 12.74
N LYS A 38 -1.49 -10.07 12.13
CA LYS A 38 -0.20 -10.77 12.18
C LYS A 38 0.92 -9.95 11.53
N THR A 39 0.68 -9.40 10.34
CA THR A 39 1.69 -8.61 9.61
C THR A 39 1.95 -7.25 10.27
N ALA A 40 0.95 -6.64 10.92
CA ALA A 40 1.15 -5.42 11.71
C ALA A 40 2.04 -5.69 12.93
N ASP A 41 1.88 -6.82 13.60
CA ASP A 41 2.74 -7.25 14.71
C ASP A 41 4.18 -7.57 14.24
N GLU A 42 4.31 -8.13 13.04
CA GLU A 42 5.62 -8.47 12.43
C GLU A 42 6.35 -7.24 11.87
N ARG A 43 5.63 -6.14 11.56
CA ARG A 43 6.23 -4.89 11.10
C ARG A 43 6.82 -4.12 12.27
N ARG A 44 8.11 -4.36 12.50
CA ARG A 44 8.91 -3.51 13.39
C ARG A 44 8.97 -2.10 12.83
N GLU A 45 8.72 -1.10 13.67
CA GLU A 45 8.93 0.29 13.31
C GLU A 45 10.38 0.48 12.84
N VAL A 46 10.56 0.81 11.56
CA VAL A 46 11.86 1.08 10.97
C VAL A 46 12.06 2.59 10.96
N VAL A 47 12.96 3.06 11.83
CA VAL A 47 13.46 4.43 11.78
C VAL A 47 14.45 4.51 10.64
N LEU A 48 14.02 5.09 9.52
CA LEU A 48 14.92 5.37 8.40
C LEU A 48 15.81 6.55 8.78
N PRO A 49 17.15 6.41 8.75
CA PRO A 49 18.02 7.56 8.96
C PRO A 49 17.80 8.54 7.81
N VAL A 50 17.23 9.71 8.15
CA VAL A 50 17.15 10.83 7.23
C VAL A 50 18.46 11.61 7.34
N TYR A 51 19.17 11.76 6.22
CA TYR A 51 20.36 12.60 6.15
C TYR A 51 19.94 13.97 5.63
N GLY A 52 20.15 15.01 6.43
CA GLY A 52 19.81 16.40 6.13
C GLY A 52 19.58 17.23 7.39
N GLU A 53 19.82 18.54 7.31
CA GLU A 53 19.48 19.48 8.38
C GLU A 53 17.99 19.87 8.32
N GLU A 54 17.43 20.34 9.44
CA GLU A 54 16.05 20.86 9.46
C GLU A 54 15.93 22.06 8.49
N GLY A 55 15.07 21.95 7.48
CA GLY A 55 14.95 22.95 6.42
C GLY A 55 15.99 22.81 5.28
N ALA A 56 16.73 21.70 5.24
CA ALA A 56 17.59 21.39 4.10
C ALA A 56 16.76 21.36 2.80
N ARG A 57 17.16 22.24 1.87
CA ARG A 57 16.57 22.25 0.54
C ARG A 57 16.99 20.97 -0.19
N PRO A 58 16.08 20.35 -0.96
CA PRO A 58 16.45 19.25 -1.84
C PRO A 58 17.68 19.63 -2.68
N LEU A 59 18.64 18.71 -2.82
CA LEU A 59 19.83 18.90 -3.65
C LEU A 59 19.50 19.05 -5.14
N ILE A 60 18.28 18.63 -5.52
CA ILE A 60 17.71 18.76 -6.86
C ILE A 60 16.47 19.65 -6.79
N ASP A 61 16.15 20.37 -7.87
CA ASP A 61 14.85 21.05 -7.95
C ASP A 61 13.73 20.01 -8.04
N VAL A 62 12.89 19.96 -6.99
CA VAL A 62 11.72 19.06 -6.91
C VAL A 62 10.45 19.68 -7.48
N SER A 63 10.54 20.84 -8.14
CA SER A 63 9.42 21.36 -8.93
C SER A 63 9.06 20.39 -10.06
N PRO A 64 7.81 20.37 -10.56
CA PRO A 64 7.44 19.50 -11.68
C PRO A 64 8.31 19.67 -12.93
N ALA A 65 8.81 20.89 -13.17
CA ALA A 65 9.70 21.16 -14.29
C ALA A 65 11.13 20.64 -14.04
N GLY A 66 11.70 20.94 -12.87
CA GLY A 66 13.04 20.48 -12.49
C GLY A 66 13.13 18.95 -12.40
N LEU A 67 12.10 18.29 -11.88
CA LEU A 67 12.06 16.83 -11.82
C LEU A 67 11.94 16.21 -13.21
N LYS A 68 11.14 16.80 -14.12
CA LYS A 68 11.04 16.31 -15.50
C LYS A 68 12.39 16.36 -16.20
N GLU A 69 13.11 17.48 -16.08
CA GLU A 69 14.43 17.65 -16.67
C GLU A 69 15.47 16.70 -16.06
N PHE A 70 15.47 16.53 -14.73
CA PHE A 70 16.34 15.57 -14.05
C PHE A 70 16.10 14.13 -14.53
N LEU A 71 14.84 13.72 -14.65
CA LEU A 71 14.47 12.38 -15.12
C LEU A 71 14.78 12.16 -16.61
N GLU A 72 14.76 13.22 -17.42
CA GLU A 72 15.17 13.15 -18.83
C GLU A 72 16.70 13.10 -19.00
N GLN A 73 17.47 13.68 -18.06
CA GLN A 73 18.93 13.62 -18.05
C GLN A 73 19.46 12.30 -17.46
N GLU A 74 18.81 11.80 -16.41
CA GLU A 74 19.09 10.51 -15.78
C GLU A 74 18.36 9.40 -16.55
N ASP A 75 18.76 9.18 -17.80
CA ASP A 75 18.25 8.08 -18.61
C ASP A 75 18.37 6.77 -17.81
N ILE A 76 17.24 6.10 -17.59
CA ILE A 76 17.05 4.94 -16.70
C ILE A 76 17.97 3.75 -17.08
N GLU A 77 18.65 3.83 -18.23
CA GLU A 77 19.54 2.81 -18.79
C GLU A 77 20.77 2.47 -17.92
N ARG A 78 21.18 3.31 -16.95
CA ARG A 78 22.37 3.03 -16.14
C ARG A 78 22.21 1.92 -15.10
N PHE A 79 20.98 1.56 -14.70
CA PHE A 79 20.73 0.53 -13.68
C PHE A 79 20.23 -0.82 -14.23
N ALA A 80 20.00 -0.95 -15.54
CA ALA A 80 19.55 -2.21 -16.17
C ALA A 80 20.71 -3.07 -16.74
N GLY A 81 21.97 -2.64 -16.61
CA GLY A 81 23.14 -3.32 -17.17
C GLY A 81 24.20 -3.66 -16.13
N GLY A 82 23.95 -4.64 -15.27
CA GLY A 82 24.89 -5.05 -14.22
C GLY A 82 24.69 -6.48 -13.71
N GLY A 83 24.46 -7.42 -14.62
CA GLY A 83 24.57 -8.85 -14.35
C GLY A 83 25.88 -9.40 -14.90
N GLN A 84 26.88 -9.56 -14.04
CA GLN A 84 27.95 -10.56 -14.17
C GLN A 84 28.18 -11.20 -12.80
#